data_AF-A0A183HQW3-F1
#
_entry.id   AF-A0A183HQW3-F1
#
_cell.length_a   1.000
_cell.length_b   1.000
_cell.length_c   1.000
_cell.angle_alpha   90.00
_cell.angle_beta   90.00
_cell.angle_gamma   90.00
#
_symmetry.space_group_name_H-M   'P 1'
#
loop_
_entity.id
_entity.type
_entity.pdbx_description
1 polymer ?
#
loop_
_entity_poly.entity_id
_entity_poly.type
_entity_poly.pdbx_seq_one_letter_code
_entity_poly.pdbx_strand_id
1 'polypeptide(L)'
;MCDQFGQCRCLPGVGGNKCDHCLPGFWGLHLIAKGASGCQPCGCSAFGSSRFDCEQSAGHCQCKPNSYGIKCDSCDPDSILTPNGCLEKSEFRTPKDCEELQCHHGAVCVTASSGIPICNCSEECSFDHLGIVAEMTICGSDGKTYDNMCKLQQFACMHQLDLVPATLGICPQGILYNSL
;
A
#
# COMPACT_ATOMS: atom_id res chain seq x y z
N MET A 1 -6.19 -13.70 23.45
CA MET A 1 -5.83 -14.30 24.76
C MET A 1 -4.60 -13.59 25.27
N CYS A 2 -4.60 -13.16 26.53
CA CYS A 2 -3.47 -12.45 27.13
C CYS A 2 -2.74 -13.36 28.12
N ASP A 3 -1.42 -13.20 28.19
CA ASP A 3 -0.61 -13.90 29.19
C ASP A 3 -0.72 -13.24 30.56
N GLN A 4 -0.05 -13.85 31.55
CA GLN A 4 -0.01 -13.37 32.93
C GLN A 4 0.68 -12.01 33.11
N PHE A 5 1.43 -11.54 32.12
CA PHE A 5 2.08 -10.21 32.10
C PHE A 5 1.19 -9.14 31.45
N GLY A 6 -0.02 -9.51 31.03
CA GLY A 6 -0.95 -8.61 30.36
C GLY A 6 -0.60 -8.38 28.90
N GLN A 7 0.28 -9.20 28.30
CA GLN A 7 0.59 -9.15 26.89
C GLN A 7 -0.40 -10.02 26.11
N CYS A 8 -1.16 -9.36 25.23
CA CYS A 8 -2.22 -9.98 24.47
C CYS A 8 -1.74 -10.44 23.08
N ARG A 9 -2.18 -11.62 22.65
CA ARG A 9 -2.08 -12.02 21.25
C ARG A 9 -3.13 -11.27 20.44
N CYS A 10 -2.67 -10.33 19.62
CA CYS A 10 -3.51 -9.44 18.84
C CYS A 10 -3.97 -10.09 17.53
N LEU A 11 -5.10 -9.59 17.04
CA LEU A 11 -5.58 -9.90 15.70
C LEU A 11 -4.66 -9.24 14.64
N PRO A 12 -4.68 -9.72 13.39
CA PRO A 12 -3.96 -9.10 12.28
C PRO A 12 -4.16 -7.57 12.21
N GLY A 13 -3.06 -6.83 12.03
CA GLY A 13 -3.07 -5.37 11.96
C GLY A 13 -3.36 -4.64 13.28
N VAL A 14 -3.57 -5.36 14.39
CA VAL A 14 -3.82 -4.78 15.72
C VAL A 14 -2.54 -4.82 16.56
N GLY A 15 -2.26 -3.75 17.28
CA GLY A 15 -1.05 -3.54 18.06
C GLY A 15 -1.29 -3.10 19.49
N GLY A 16 -0.19 -2.96 20.23
CA GLY A 16 -0.18 -2.63 21.66
C GLY A 16 -0.21 -3.85 22.57
N ASN A 17 0.26 -3.68 23.81
CA ASN A 17 0.29 -4.76 24.80
C ASN A 17 -1.10 -5.36 25.05
N LYS A 18 -2.16 -4.56 24.86
CA LYS A 18 -3.56 -4.94 25.07
C LYS A 18 -4.39 -5.04 23.79
N CYS A 19 -3.77 -4.94 22.62
CA CYS A 19 -4.46 -4.96 21.32
C CYS A 19 -5.52 -3.85 21.19
N ASP A 20 -5.15 -2.63 21.57
CA ASP A 20 -6.05 -1.50 21.78
C ASP A 20 -6.00 -0.43 20.67
N HIS A 21 -5.15 -0.62 19.66
CA HIS A 21 -5.04 0.27 18.51
C HIS A 21 -4.62 -0.51 17.25
N CYS A 22 -4.80 0.10 16.08
CA CYS A 22 -4.27 -0.47 14.85
C CYS A 22 -2.78 -0.15 14.72
N LEU A 23 -2.01 -1.08 14.17
CA LEU A 23 -0.61 -0.82 13.81
C LEU A 23 -0.53 0.28 12.74
N PRO A 24 0.60 1.01 12.63
CA PRO A 24 0.81 1.95 11.54
C PRO A 24 0.56 1.29 10.17
N GLY A 25 -0.15 1.98 9.27
CA GLY A 25 -0.59 1.41 8.00
C GLY A 25 -1.87 0.58 8.07
N PHE A 26 -2.53 0.53 9.24
CA PHE A 26 -3.82 -0.11 9.43
C PHE A 26 -4.83 0.81 10.13
N TRP A 27 -6.12 0.51 9.95
CA TRP A 27 -7.23 1.27 10.53
C TRP A 27 -8.44 0.39 10.84
N GLY A 28 -9.42 0.94 11.55
CA GLY A 28 -10.73 0.32 11.70
C GLY A 28 -10.82 -0.72 12.81
N LEU A 29 -10.20 -0.48 13.98
CA LEU A 29 -10.34 -1.37 15.15
C LEU A 29 -11.80 -1.67 15.49
N HIS A 30 -12.67 -0.67 15.36
CA HIS A 30 -14.11 -0.77 15.59
C HIS A 30 -14.84 -1.71 14.60
N LEU A 31 -14.25 -2.03 13.45
CA LEU A 31 -14.80 -2.96 12.48
C LEU A 31 -14.70 -4.42 12.94
N ILE A 32 -13.78 -4.73 13.87
CA ILE A 32 -13.64 -6.07 14.45
C ILE A 32 -14.92 -6.49 15.16
N ALA A 33 -15.56 -5.55 15.89
CA ALA A 33 -16.87 -5.79 16.52
C ALA A 33 -18.00 -6.04 15.50
N LYS A 34 -17.78 -5.68 14.22
CA LYS A 34 -18.69 -5.93 13.09
C LYS A 34 -18.29 -7.16 12.27
N GLY A 35 -17.32 -7.95 12.73
CA GLY A 35 -16.89 -9.20 12.09
C GLY A 35 -15.63 -9.10 11.22
N ALA A 36 -14.93 -7.95 11.19
CA ALA A 36 -13.65 -7.88 10.52
C ALA A 36 -12.60 -8.78 11.21
N SER A 37 -11.75 -9.43 10.44
CA SER A 37 -10.72 -10.36 10.95
C SER A 37 -9.54 -9.66 11.64
N GLY A 38 -9.53 -8.33 11.66
CA GLY A 38 -8.45 -7.49 12.17
C GLY A 38 -8.62 -6.04 11.70
N CYS A 39 -7.63 -5.19 11.98
CA CYS A 39 -7.58 -3.87 11.36
C CYS A 39 -7.32 -4.03 9.86
N GLN A 40 -7.94 -3.16 9.05
CA GLN A 40 -7.80 -3.19 7.61
C GLN A 40 -6.56 -2.41 7.17
N PRO A 41 -5.89 -2.79 6.07
CA PRO A 41 -4.80 -2.02 5.52
C PRO A 41 -5.29 -0.61 5.15
N CYS A 42 -4.43 0.40 5.33
CA CYS A 42 -4.73 1.75 4.91
C CYS A 42 -4.91 1.83 3.40
N GLY A 43 -4.05 1.16 2.63
CA GLY A 43 -4.12 1.18 1.16
C GLY A 43 -3.96 2.58 0.57
N CYS A 44 -3.19 3.46 1.22
CA CYS A 44 -2.88 4.78 0.71
C CYS A 44 -1.96 4.66 -0.51
N SER A 45 -2.35 5.28 -1.63
CA SER A 45 -1.54 5.36 -2.84
C SER A 45 -0.11 5.77 -2.50
N ALA A 46 0.86 4.97 -2.93
CA ALA A 46 2.28 5.28 -2.76
C ALA A 46 2.67 6.55 -3.53
N PHE A 47 1.90 6.88 -4.56
CA PHE A 47 2.18 7.95 -5.50
C PHE A 47 1.46 9.24 -5.12
N GLY A 48 0.18 9.15 -4.75
CA GLY A 48 -0.66 10.31 -4.40
C GLY A 48 -0.76 10.62 -2.91
N SER A 49 -0.24 9.78 -2.01
CA SER A 49 -0.25 10.07 -0.56
C SER A 49 1.09 10.62 -0.08
N SER A 50 1.07 11.48 0.94
CA SER A 50 2.27 11.98 1.61
C SER A 50 2.90 10.94 2.54
N ARG A 51 2.09 9.99 3.04
CA ARG A 51 2.48 8.94 3.98
C ARG A 51 1.70 7.65 3.68
N PHE A 52 2.20 6.52 4.17
CA PHE A 52 1.58 5.20 3.98
C PHE A 52 0.49 4.88 5.01
N ASP A 53 0.49 5.56 6.15
CA ASP A 53 -0.52 5.43 7.19
C ASP A 53 -1.69 6.39 6.96
N CYS A 54 -2.77 6.13 7.68
CA CYS A 54 -4.05 6.81 7.51
C CYS A 54 -4.70 7.06 8.87
N GLU A 55 -5.78 7.84 8.86
CA GLU A 55 -6.60 8.05 10.03
C GLU A 55 -7.13 6.71 10.58
N GLN A 56 -6.81 6.37 11.85
CA GLN A 56 -7.12 5.05 12.41
C GLN A 56 -8.62 4.73 12.49
N SER A 57 -9.50 5.74 12.56
CA SER A 57 -10.95 5.57 12.59
C SER A 57 -11.57 5.42 11.21
N ALA A 58 -11.23 6.31 10.27
CA ALA A 58 -11.90 6.41 8.97
C ALA A 58 -11.12 5.78 7.80
N GLY A 59 -9.82 5.52 7.98
CA GLY A 59 -8.97 5.01 6.91
C GLY A 59 -8.61 6.05 5.84
N HIS A 60 -8.76 7.34 6.16
CA HIS A 60 -8.49 8.45 5.25
C HIS A 60 -6.99 8.75 5.16
N CYS A 61 -6.47 8.78 3.95
CA CYS A 61 -5.07 9.07 3.65
C CYS A 61 -4.84 10.58 3.53
N GLN A 62 -3.61 11.02 3.80
CA GLN A 62 -3.20 12.39 3.55
C GLN A 62 -2.69 12.53 2.12
N CYS A 63 -3.47 13.20 1.27
CA CYS A 63 -3.13 13.34 -0.14
C CYS A 63 -2.07 14.42 -0.39
N LYS A 64 -1.21 14.17 -1.37
CA LYS A 64 -0.37 15.18 -2.01
C LYS A 64 -1.25 16.18 -2.78
N PRO A 65 -0.71 17.37 -3.14
CA PRO A 65 -1.44 18.33 -3.96
C PRO A 65 -2.02 17.69 -5.22
N ASN A 66 -3.24 18.08 -5.57
CA ASN A 66 -3.99 17.64 -6.75
C ASN A 66 -4.35 16.14 -6.78
N SER A 67 -4.02 15.36 -5.73
CA SER A 67 -4.50 13.99 -5.55
C SER A 67 -5.74 13.96 -4.68
N TYR A 68 -6.70 13.10 -5.02
CA TYR A 68 -8.02 13.05 -4.39
C TYR A 68 -8.46 11.62 -4.05
N GLY A 69 -9.58 11.51 -3.32
CA GLY A 69 -10.15 10.25 -2.87
C GLY A 69 -9.65 9.83 -1.49
N ILE A 70 -10.30 8.83 -0.90
CA ILE A 70 -9.95 8.33 0.44
C ILE A 70 -8.54 7.74 0.48
N LYS A 71 -8.09 7.20 -0.66
CA LYS A 71 -6.80 6.53 -0.84
C LYS A 71 -5.79 7.34 -1.65
N CYS A 72 -6.14 8.57 -2.05
CA CYS A 72 -5.31 9.46 -2.84
C CYS A 72 -4.86 8.86 -4.19
N ASP A 73 -5.72 8.06 -4.81
CA ASP A 73 -5.48 7.29 -6.04
C ASP A 73 -6.09 7.95 -7.28
N SER A 74 -6.68 9.14 -7.12
CA SER A 74 -7.39 9.85 -8.18
C SER A 74 -6.75 11.19 -8.50
N CYS A 75 -6.74 11.56 -9.78
CA CYS A 75 -6.28 12.85 -10.31
C CYS A 75 -7.38 13.49 -11.15
N ASP A 76 -7.21 14.77 -11.48
CA ASP A 76 -8.01 15.42 -12.52
C ASP A 76 -7.84 14.69 -13.88
N PRO A 77 -8.85 14.74 -14.79
CA PRO A 77 -8.86 13.93 -16.01
C PRO A 77 -7.66 14.11 -16.95
N ASP A 78 -7.05 15.29 -16.97
CA ASP A 78 -5.88 15.64 -17.79
C ASP A 78 -4.54 15.44 -17.07
N SER A 79 -4.60 14.98 -15.83
CA SER A 79 -3.44 14.59 -15.02
C SER A 79 -3.24 13.08 -14.99
N ILE A 80 -2.01 12.67 -14.66
CA ILE A 80 -1.61 11.30 -14.40
C ILE A 80 -1.05 11.20 -12.98
N LEU A 81 -1.34 10.10 -12.31
CA LEU A 81 -0.79 9.85 -10.99
C LEU A 81 0.66 9.39 -11.11
N THR A 82 1.57 10.23 -10.65
CA THR A 82 3.01 9.96 -10.63
C THR A 82 3.47 9.78 -9.19
N PRO A 83 4.68 9.27 -8.97
CA PRO A 83 5.22 9.15 -7.63
C PRO A 83 5.37 10.47 -6.86
N ASN A 84 5.32 11.61 -7.55
CA ASN A 84 5.32 12.95 -6.95
C ASN A 84 3.90 13.55 -6.79
N GLY A 85 2.85 12.74 -6.97
CA GLY A 85 1.46 13.17 -6.98
C GLY A 85 0.91 13.30 -8.40
N CYS A 86 -0.19 14.03 -8.55
CA CYS A 86 -0.82 14.24 -9.85
C CYS A 86 -0.03 15.26 -10.69
N LEU A 87 0.36 14.85 -11.90
CA LEU A 87 1.07 15.67 -12.87
C LEU A 87 0.24 15.78 -14.15
N GLU A 88 0.12 16.99 -14.69
CA GLU A 88 -0.53 17.19 -16.00
C GLU A 88 0.16 16.39 -17.11
N LYS A 89 -0.61 15.77 -17.99
CA LYS A 89 -0.07 14.94 -19.10
C LYS A 89 0.87 15.72 -20.00
N SER A 90 0.65 17.02 -20.15
CA SER A 90 1.49 17.92 -20.95
C SER A 90 2.86 18.18 -20.33
N GLU A 91 2.99 18.01 -19.02
CA GLU A 91 4.23 18.24 -18.25
C GLU A 91 5.04 16.96 -18.07
N PHE A 92 4.45 15.79 -18.33
CA PHE A 92 5.14 14.52 -18.21
C PHE A 92 6.32 14.41 -19.18
N ARG A 93 7.48 14.08 -18.64
CA ARG A 93 8.71 13.83 -19.40
C ARG A 93 9.28 12.48 -19.02
N THR A 94 9.73 11.73 -20.03
CA THR A 94 10.45 10.48 -19.80
C THR A 94 11.84 10.79 -19.24
N PRO A 95 12.21 10.23 -18.07
CA PRO A 95 13.54 10.39 -17.50
C PRO A 95 14.63 9.89 -18.44
N LYS A 96 15.73 10.64 -18.55
CA LYS A 96 16.84 10.29 -19.44
C LYS A 96 17.90 9.41 -18.78
N ASP A 97 18.04 9.54 -17.47
CA ASP A 97 19.08 8.86 -16.69
C ASP A 97 18.58 8.63 -15.25
N CYS A 98 19.46 8.07 -14.41
CA CYS A 98 19.18 7.80 -13.00
C CYS A 98 19.27 9.04 -12.10
N GLU A 99 19.66 10.21 -12.60
CA GLU A 99 19.54 11.46 -11.86
C GLU A 99 18.10 11.97 -11.89
N GLU A 100 17.40 11.74 -13.00
CA GLU A 100 15.99 12.09 -13.18
C GLU A 100 15.02 10.94 -12.78
N LEU A 101 15.39 9.67 -13.01
CA LEU A 101 14.50 8.53 -12.76
C LEU A 101 14.41 8.21 -11.27
N GLN A 102 13.23 8.42 -10.69
CA GLN A 102 12.90 7.92 -9.36
C GLN A 102 12.28 6.52 -9.46
N CYS A 103 12.89 5.57 -8.75
CA CYS A 103 12.38 4.23 -8.61
C CYS A 103 11.64 4.06 -7.28
N HIS A 104 10.64 3.18 -7.28
CA HIS A 104 9.71 2.98 -6.17
C HIS A 104 9.73 1.54 -5.66
N HIS A 105 9.13 1.35 -4.49
CA HIS A 105 9.08 0.05 -3.78
C HIS A 105 10.46 -0.54 -3.49
N GLY A 106 11.43 0.34 -3.17
CA GLY A 106 12.79 -0.06 -2.80
C GLY A 106 13.70 -0.41 -3.98
N ALA A 107 13.26 -0.19 -5.22
CA ALA A 107 14.11 -0.36 -6.39
C ALA A 107 15.27 0.65 -6.43
N VAL A 108 16.39 0.21 -6.99
CA VAL A 108 17.57 1.02 -7.24
C VAL A 108 17.69 1.27 -8.73
N CYS A 109 17.82 2.54 -9.12
CA CYS A 109 18.05 2.89 -10.52
C CYS A 109 19.44 2.46 -10.96
N VAL A 110 19.53 1.77 -12.10
CA VAL A 110 20.78 1.39 -12.75
C VAL A 110 20.71 1.69 -14.24
N THR A 111 21.85 2.02 -14.85
CA THR A 111 21.93 2.24 -16.30
C THR A 111 22.18 0.93 -17.01
N ALA A 112 21.27 0.52 -17.89
CA ALA A 112 21.44 -0.65 -18.74
C ALA A 112 22.62 -0.48 -19.72
N SER A 113 23.09 -1.57 -20.30
CA SER A 113 24.15 -1.53 -21.34
C SER A 113 23.77 -0.71 -22.58
N SER A 114 22.48 -0.50 -22.81
CA SER A 114 21.93 0.38 -23.85
C SER A 114 21.94 1.88 -23.49
N GLY A 115 22.36 2.25 -22.29
CA GLY A 115 22.31 3.63 -21.78
C GLY A 115 20.96 4.04 -21.18
N ILE A 116 19.98 3.13 -21.13
CA ILE A 116 18.63 3.42 -20.62
C ILE A 116 18.60 3.24 -19.09
N PRO A 117 18.05 4.18 -18.31
CA PRO A 117 17.85 4.00 -16.87
C PRO A 117 16.73 3.00 -16.61
N ILE A 118 16.98 2.01 -15.75
CA ILE A 118 16.01 0.99 -15.35
C ILE A 118 15.96 0.85 -13.83
N CYS A 119 14.79 0.52 -13.30
CA CYS A 119 14.61 0.23 -11.87
C CYS A 119 14.88 -1.25 -11.60
N ASN A 120 15.96 -1.54 -10.88
CA ASN A 120 16.31 -2.90 -10.47
C ASN A 120 15.76 -3.20 -9.07
N CYS A 121 15.11 -4.35 -8.91
CA CYS A 121 14.47 -4.75 -7.66
C CYS A 121 15.27 -5.82 -6.93
N SER A 122 15.32 -5.73 -5.60
CA SER A 122 15.85 -6.80 -4.76
C SER A 122 14.89 -7.99 -4.72
N GLU A 123 15.43 -9.21 -4.64
CA GLU A 123 14.62 -10.40 -4.36
C GLU A 123 14.29 -10.53 -2.85
N GLU A 124 15.01 -9.81 -2.00
CA GLU A 124 14.80 -9.81 -0.55
C GLU A 124 13.78 -8.75 -0.13
N CYS A 125 12.74 -9.19 0.56
CA CYS A 125 11.77 -8.33 1.23
C CYS A 125 12.12 -8.25 2.72
N SER A 126 12.18 -7.04 3.30
CA SER A 126 12.32 -6.87 4.75
C SER A 126 10.99 -6.40 5.36
N PHE A 127 10.34 -7.25 6.14
CA PHE A 127 9.05 -6.97 6.80
C PHE A 127 9.04 -7.30 8.29
N ASP A 128 10.20 -7.23 8.95
CA ASP A 128 10.32 -7.59 10.37
C ASP A 128 9.34 -6.79 11.26
N HIS A 129 8.92 -5.61 10.81
CA HIS A 129 7.94 -4.76 11.50
C HIS A 129 6.47 -5.14 11.32
N LEU A 130 6.09 -5.97 10.33
CA LEU A 130 4.69 -6.34 10.06
C LEU A 130 4.24 -7.62 10.79
N GLY A 131 5.18 -8.36 11.40
CA GLY A 131 4.88 -9.58 12.15
C GLY A 131 4.07 -10.58 11.32
N ILE A 132 3.00 -11.13 11.92
CA ILE A 132 2.13 -12.14 11.28
C ILE A 132 1.56 -11.67 9.93
N VAL A 133 1.33 -10.37 9.75
CA VAL A 133 0.69 -9.84 8.52
C VAL A 133 1.62 -9.94 7.31
N ALA A 134 2.94 -10.05 7.51
CA ALA A 134 3.91 -10.17 6.42
C ALA A 134 3.69 -11.42 5.56
N GLU A 135 3.17 -12.51 6.15
CA GLU A 135 2.98 -13.82 5.49
C GLU A 135 1.52 -14.10 5.10
N MET A 136 0.59 -13.24 5.48
CA MET A 136 -0.84 -13.43 5.19
C MET A 136 -1.17 -13.07 3.74
N THR A 137 -2.03 -13.88 3.12
CA THR A 137 -2.68 -13.56 1.84
C THR A 137 -3.35 -12.20 1.88
N ILE A 138 -3.24 -11.47 0.78
CA ILE A 138 -3.70 -10.09 0.70
C ILE A 138 -4.31 -9.76 -0.67
N CYS A 139 -5.34 -8.93 -0.65
CA CYS A 139 -5.94 -8.39 -1.87
C CYS A 139 -5.24 -7.09 -2.25
N GLY A 140 -4.76 -7.00 -3.49
CA GLY A 140 -4.22 -5.77 -4.06
C GLY A 140 -5.32 -4.81 -4.48
N SER A 141 -4.97 -3.54 -4.57
CA SER A 141 -5.79 -2.47 -5.18
C SER A 141 -6.07 -2.70 -6.67
N ASP A 142 -5.29 -3.56 -7.33
CA ASP A 142 -5.55 -4.04 -8.68
C ASP A 142 -6.62 -5.15 -8.75
N GLY A 143 -7.20 -5.53 -7.61
CA GLY A 143 -8.19 -6.60 -7.51
C GLY A 143 -7.59 -8.01 -7.63
N LYS A 144 -6.26 -8.15 -7.62
CA LYS A 144 -5.58 -9.45 -7.63
C LYS A 144 -5.22 -9.88 -6.22
N THR A 145 -5.36 -11.19 -5.97
CA THR A 145 -4.90 -11.78 -4.73
C THR A 145 -3.42 -12.14 -4.82
N TYR A 146 -2.68 -11.77 -3.78
CA TYR A 146 -1.26 -12.08 -3.62
C TYR A 146 -1.08 -13.00 -2.42
N ASP A 147 -0.14 -13.95 -2.54
CA ASP A 147 0.15 -14.92 -1.48
C ASP A 147 0.49 -14.24 -0.16
N ASN A 148 1.19 -13.10 -0.23
CA ASN A 148 1.52 -12.25 0.90
C ASN A 148 1.96 -10.84 0.48
N MET A 149 2.23 -9.99 1.47
CA MET A 149 2.68 -8.60 1.25
C MET A 149 3.98 -8.52 0.44
N CYS A 150 4.91 -9.45 0.63
CA CYS A 150 6.14 -9.49 -0.14
C CYS A 150 5.88 -9.72 -1.63
N LYS A 151 4.99 -10.65 -1.98
CA LYS A 151 4.63 -10.87 -3.38
C LYS A 151 3.91 -9.68 -4.00
N LEU A 152 3.08 -8.98 -3.24
CA LEU A 152 2.47 -7.73 -3.68
C LEU A 152 3.54 -6.67 -3.96
N GLN A 153 4.46 -6.43 -3.02
CA GLN A 153 5.49 -5.40 -3.19
C GLN A 153 6.54 -5.77 -4.25
N GLN A 154 6.94 -7.03 -4.37
CA GLN A 154 7.83 -7.48 -5.45
C GLN A 154 7.21 -7.19 -6.81
N PHE A 155 5.92 -7.50 -6.98
CA PHE A 155 5.20 -7.19 -8.21
C PHE A 155 5.12 -5.67 -8.46
N ALA A 156 4.78 -4.89 -7.42
CA ALA A 156 4.75 -3.43 -7.49
C ALA A 156 6.12 -2.84 -7.88
N CYS A 157 7.21 -3.38 -7.33
CA CYS A 157 8.59 -2.99 -7.63
C CYS A 157 8.96 -3.31 -9.08
N MET A 158 8.80 -4.57 -9.50
CA MET A 158 9.22 -5.02 -10.83
C MET A 158 8.50 -4.28 -11.95
N HIS A 159 7.28 -3.82 -11.69
CA HIS A 159 6.44 -3.11 -12.66
C HIS A 159 6.31 -1.60 -12.39
N GLN A 160 6.94 -1.08 -11.32
CA GLN A 160 6.86 0.32 -10.90
C GLN A 160 5.42 0.85 -10.82
N LEU A 161 4.52 0.07 -10.22
CA LEU A 161 3.08 0.36 -10.14
C LEU A 161 2.70 1.01 -8.80
N ASP A 162 1.65 1.83 -8.81
CA ASP A 162 0.97 2.24 -7.58
C ASP A 162 0.07 1.12 -7.03
N LEU A 163 0.70 0.01 -6.64
CA LEU A 163 0.01 -1.17 -6.12
C LEU A 163 0.16 -1.23 -4.60
N VAL A 164 -0.98 -1.13 -3.92
CA VAL A 164 -1.08 -1.09 -2.45
C VAL A 164 -2.07 -2.16 -1.94
N PRO A 165 -1.92 -2.62 -0.69
CA PRO A 165 -2.86 -3.56 -0.08
C PRO A 165 -4.25 -2.95 0.12
N ALA A 166 -5.28 -3.59 -0.42
CA ALA A 166 -6.68 -3.15 -0.29
C ALA A 166 -7.37 -3.78 0.93
N THR A 167 -7.28 -5.10 1.08
CA THR A 167 -7.89 -5.84 2.20
C THR A 167 -7.02 -7.01 2.61
N LEU A 168 -7.11 -7.43 3.87
CA LEU A 168 -6.54 -8.72 4.30
C LEU A 168 -7.31 -9.88 3.68
N GLY A 169 -6.62 -10.96 3.32
CA GLY A 169 -7.20 -12.14 2.69
C GLY A 169 -7.31 -12.06 1.18
N ILE A 170 -8.15 -12.92 0.59
CA ILE A 170 -8.37 -12.98 -0.86
C ILE A 170 -9.19 -11.77 -1.34
N CYS A 171 -9.03 -11.38 -2.60
CA CYS A 171 -9.94 -10.42 -3.21
C CYS A 171 -11.35 -11.02 -3.33
N PRO A 172 -12.40 -10.24 -3.04
CA PRO A 172 -13.76 -10.70 -3.24
C PRO A 172 -13.96 -11.01 -4.72
N GLN A 173 -14.35 -12.26 -5.01
CA GLN A 173 -14.63 -12.69 -6.38
C GLN A 173 -15.93 -12.04 -6.85
N GLY A 174 -15.84 -11.01 -7.70
CA GLY A 174 -16.93 -10.55 -8.57
C GLY A 174 -18.32 -10.47 -7.93
N ILE A 175 -18.45 -10.04 -6.67
CA ILE A 175 -19.76 -9.63 -6.16
C ILE A 175 -20.01 -8.25 -6.75
N LEU A 176 -20.86 -8.23 -7.76
CA LEU A 176 -21.59 -7.07 -8.30
C LEU A 176 -21.53 -5.87 -7.35
N TYR A 177 -20.81 -4.83 -7.74
CA TYR A 177 -21.09 -3.47 -7.30
C TYR A 177 -22.49 -3.11 -7.81
N ASN A 178 -23.52 -3.58 -7.12
CA ASN A 178 -24.81 -2.92 -7.16
C ASN A 178 -24.75 -1.82 -6.11
N SER A 179 -24.77 -0.61 -6.63
CA SER A 179 -25.04 0.64 -5.95
C SER A 179 -26.05 0.47 -4.81
N LEU A 180 -25.67 0.94 -3.63
CA LEU A 180 -26.58 1.49 -2.62
C LEU A 180 -26.00 2.83 -2.17
#